data_AF-A0A239G1L9-F1
#
_entry.id   AF-A0A239G1L9-F1
#
_cell.length_a   1.000
_cell.length_b   1.000
_cell.length_c   1.000
_cell.angle_alpha   90.00
_cell.angle_beta   90.00
_cell.angle_gamma   90.00
#
_symmetry.space_group_name_H-M   'P 1'
#
loop_
_entity.id
_entity.type
_entity.pdbx_description
1 polymer ?
#
loop_
_entity_poly.entity_id
_entity_poly.type
_entity_poly.pdbx_seq_one_letter_code
_entity_poly.pdbx_strand_id
1 'polypeptide(L)'
;MTDDLEQRVRRELTGSRYELGLDPDDVLARVSGPKRRSRPGAATLATVAAALAVAAAVTVGFLLPGTSEAPVSPPAASASPAATLNGLPPGLAPAGDVAEVIKRAPALVGLPPGGTRSAYAAAAGGGVWRVVMVVDGGVAGLPGGVLDVPSDWAPDGSQLLLTRDGETTYVKVYRPDGHNFCLAVTGGPAEEQLAVLERLVTTNITR
;
A
#
# COMPACT_ATOMS: atom_id res chain seq x y z
N MET A 1 -23.38 26.99 13.78
CA MET A 1 -23.02 25.66 13.23
C MET A 1 -21.55 25.59 12.81
N THR A 2 -20.90 26.72 12.49
CA THR A 2 -19.48 26.81 12.11
C THR A 2 -18.50 26.62 13.28
N ASP A 3 -18.85 27.14 14.46
CA ASP A 3 -17.96 27.12 15.64
C ASP A 3 -17.68 25.71 16.18
N ASP A 4 -18.63 24.79 16.04
CA ASP A 4 -18.48 23.40 16.50
C ASP A 4 -17.49 22.61 15.62
N LEU A 5 -17.50 22.91 14.32
CA LEU A 5 -16.55 22.32 13.37
C LEU A 5 -15.12 22.83 13.64
N GLU A 6 -14.98 24.13 13.91
CA GLU A 6 -13.69 24.76 14.20
C GLU A 6 -13.08 24.22 15.51
N GLN A 7 -13.90 24.07 16.56
CA GLN A 7 -13.44 23.48 17.82
C GLN A 7 -13.02 22.01 17.66
N ARG A 8 -13.72 21.26 16.81
CA ARG A 8 -13.39 19.86 16.55
C ARG A 8 -12.07 19.72 15.76
N VAL A 9 -11.85 20.58 14.76
CA VAL A 9 -10.61 20.61 13.98
C VAL A 9 -9.42 21.04 14.83
N ARG A 10 -9.56 22.07 15.69
CA ARG A 10 -8.50 22.45 16.63
C ARG A 10 -8.14 21.30 17.58
N ARG A 11 -9.13 20.59 18.12
CA ARG A 11 -8.88 19.47 19.04
C ARG A 11 -8.14 18.30 18.37
N GLU A 12 -8.45 18.01 17.11
CA GLU A 12 -7.74 17.00 16.31
C GLU A 12 -6.30 17.44 15.98
N LEU A 13 -6.07 18.70 15.62
CA LEU A 13 -4.76 19.22 15.25
C LEU A 13 -3.80 19.39 16.44
N THR A 14 -4.31 19.76 17.62
CA THR A 14 -3.48 19.87 18.84
C THR A 14 -3.21 18.50 19.48
N GLY A 15 -3.91 17.45 19.05
CA GLY A 15 -3.81 16.09 19.56
C GLY A 15 -2.56 15.34 19.07
N SER A 16 -1.36 15.86 19.31
CA SER A 16 -0.04 15.20 19.50
C SER A 16 0.39 14.00 18.62
N ARG A 17 -0.36 13.62 17.58
CA ARG A 17 -0.12 12.38 16.83
C ARG A 17 0.68 12.60 15.57
N TYR A 18 0.80 13.84 15.14
CA TYR A 18 1.55 14.24 13.97
C TYR A 18 2.38 15.44 14.39
N GLU A 19 3.67 15.26 14.65
CA GLU A 19 4.66 16.36 14.80
C GLU A 19 4.89 17.07 13.45
N LEU A 20 3.82 17.35 12.73
CA LEU A 20 3.83 18.30 11.65
C LEU A 20 3.83 19.65 12.36
N GLY A 21 4.97 20.34 12.38
CA GLY A 21 5.11 21.71 12.89
C GLY A 21 4.33 22.75 12.08
N LEU A 22 3.08 22.43 11.76
CA LEU A 22 2.12 23.27 11.08
C LEU A 22 1.33 24.01 12.14
N ASP A 23 1.45 25.34 12.11
CA ASP A 23 0.65 26.20 12.97
C ASP A 23 -0.84 26.04 12.59
N PRO A 24 -1.71 25.66 13.55
CA PRO A 24 -3.14 25.48 13.28
C PRO A 24 -3.80 26.76 12.74
N ASP A 25 -3.29 27.95 13.07
CA ASP A 25 -3.84 29.20 12.59
C ASP A 25 -3.50 29.45 11.10
N ASP A 26 -2.36 28.95 10.60
CA ASP A 26 -2.01 28.99 9.17
C ASP A 26 -2.93 28.10 8.32
N VAL A 27 -3.30 26.93 8.86
CA VAL A 27 -4.22 26.01 8.19
C VAL A 27 -5.62 26.62 8.13
N LEU A 28 -6.09 27.21 9.23
CA LEU A 28 -7.39 27.86 9.28
C LEU A 28 -7.45 29.11 8.39
N ALA A 29 -6.38 29.90 8.30
CA ALA A 29 -6.29 31.07 7.42
C ALA A 29 -6.39 30.71 5.93
N ARG A 30 -5.91 29.53 5.52
CA ARG A 30 -6.06 29.04 4.14
C ARG A 30 -7.47 28.56 3.81
N VAL A 31 -8.16 27.95 4.78
CA VAL A 31 -9.54 27.47 4.60
C VAL A 31 -10.54 28.63 4.61
N SER A 32 -10.27 29.65 5.41
CA SER A 32 -11.05 30.89 5.42
C SER A 32 -10.57 31.83 4.31
N GLY A 33 -10.75 31.37 3.05
CA GLY A 33 -10.39 32.14 1.87
C GLY A 33 -10.91 33.59 1.92
N PRO A 34 -10.21 34.54 1.27
CA PRO A 34 -10.53 35.96 1.37
C PRO A 34 -11.98 36.19 0.96
N LYS A 35 -12.76 36.73 1.91
CA LYS A 35 -14.15 37.13 1.74
C LYS A 35 -14.20 38.18 0.63
N ARG A 36 -14.29 37.73 -0.63
CA ARG A 36 -14.45 38.58 -1.82
C ARG A 36 -15.66 39.46 -1.54
N ARG A 37 -15.42 40.76 -1.32
CA ARG A 37 -16.45 41.79 -1.31
C ARG A 37 -17.06 41.82 -2.71
N SER A 38 -18.09 41.00 -2.92
CA SER A 38 -18.94 41.05 -4.10
C SER A 38 -19.66 42.39 -4.09
N ARG A 39 -19.37 43.23 -5.09
CA ARG A 39 -20.18 44.42 -5.39
C ARG A 39 -21.63 43.98 -5.64
N PRO A 40 -22.64 44.69 -5.12
CA PRO A 40 -24.04 44.33 -5.33
C PRO A 40 -24.44 44.69 -6.76
N GLY A 41 -24.64 43.66 -7.59
CA GLY A 41 -25.30 43.76 -8.88
C GLY A 41 -26.55 42.88 -8.86
N ALA A 42 -27.70 43.55 -8.85
CA ALA A 42 -29.06 43.09 -9.11
C ALA A 42 -29.35 41.59 -9.33
N ALA A 43 -30.11 41.04 -8.36
CA ALA A 43 -31.31 40.24 -8.55
C ALA A 43 -31.30 39.04 -9.53
N THR A 44 -31.37 37.80 -8.99
CA THR A 44 -32.62 37.01 -9.04
C THR A 44 -32.58 35.87 -8.02
N LEU A 45 -33.67 35.76 -7.25
CA LEU A 45 -34.01 34.68 -6.32
C LEU A 45 -34.34 33.39 -7.08
N ALA A 46 -33.85 32.23 -6.62
CA ALA A 46 -34.54 30.94 -6.77
C ALA A 46 -33.98 29.86 -5.82
N THR A 47 -34.69 29.65 -4.72
CA THR A 47 -35.08 28.35 -4.13
C THR A 47 -34.03 27.28 -3.77
N VAL A 48 -33.67 27.27 -2.48
CA VAL A 48 -33.92 26.23 -1.47
C VAL A 48 -34.48 24.87 -1.95
N ALA A 49 -33.82 23.80 -1.45
CA ALA A 49 -34.30 22.45 -1.11
C ALA A 49 -34.48 21.36 -2.19
N ALA A 50 -33.71 20.28 -2.02
CA ALA A 50 -34.10 18.87 -2.18
C ALA A 50 -33.02 18.05 -1.45
N ALA A 51 -33.14 17.63 -0.18
CA ALA A 51 -34.08 16.67 0.39
C ALA A 51 -34.22 15.37 -0.42
N LEU A 52 -33.51 14.33 0.05
CA LEU A 52 -33.96 12.95 0.28
C LEU A 52 -34.81 12.23 -0.80
N ALA A 53 -34.33 11.02 -1.11
CA ALA A 53 -35.06 9.79 -1.48
C ALA A 53 -35.03 9.35 -2.96
N VAL A 54 -34.29 8.25 -3.22
CA VAL A 54 -34.73 7.06 -3.98
C VAL A 54 -33.94 5.88 -3.38
N ALA A 55 -34.48 5.10 -2.45
CA ALA A 55 -35.50 4.05 -2.57
C ALA A 55 -35.01 2.78 -3.31
N ALA A 56 -34.84 1.74 -2.49
CA ALA A 56 -34.94 0.31 -2.76
C ALA A 56 -35.46 -0.14 -4.14
N ALA A 57 -34.66 -0.97 -4.82
CA ALA A 57 -35.00 -1.78 -5.99
C ALA A 57 -33.77 -2.67 -6.23
N VAL A 58 -33.75 -4.01 -6.24
CA VAL A 58 -34.75 -5.06 -6.41
C VAL A 58 -34.13 -6.33 -5.83
N THR A 59 -34.76 -6.93 -4.82
CA THR A 59 -34.53 -8.33 -4.43
C THR A 59 -35.49 -9.18 -5.23
N VAL A 60 -35.13 -9.56 -6.46
CA VAL A 60 -35.82 -10.63 -7.18
C VAL A 60 -35.14 -11.93 -6.76
N GLY A 61 -35.86 -12.68 -5.94
CA GLY A 61 -35.55 -14.06 -5.61
C GLY A 61 -35.62 -14.91 -6.88
N PHE A 62 -34.48 -15.53 -7.20
CA PHE A 62 -34.43 -16.64 -8.14
C PHE A 62 -34.37 -17.93 -7.32
N LEU A 63 -35.55 -18.48 -7.02
CA LEU A 63 -35.71 -19.87 -6.57
C LEU A 63 -35.60 -20.75 -7.82
N LEU A 64 -34.38 -21.23 -8.12
CA LEU A 64 -34.20 -22.32 -9.06
C LEU A 64 -34.21 -23.67 -8.32
N PRO A 65 -34.91 -24.68 -8.84
CA PRO A 65 -34.87 -26.04 -8.31
C PRO A 65 -33.45 -26.59 -8.46
N GLY A 66 -32.89 -27.05 -7.34
CA GLY A 66 -31.55 -27.60 -7.26
C GLY A 66 -31.39 -28.84 -8.12
N THR A 67 -30.70 -28.70 -9.24
CA THR A 67 -29.98 -29.80 -9.85
C THR A 67 -28.81 -30.13 -8.93
N SER A 68 -28.87 -31.29 -8.28
CA SER A 68 -27.75 -31.87 -7.54
C SER A 68 -26.64 -32.22 -8.55
N GLU A 69 -25.83 -31.21 -8.86
CA GLU A 69 -24.64 -31.37 -9.68
C GLU A 69 -23.59 -32.06 -8.81
N ALA A 70 -23.14 -33.23 -9.25
CA ALA A 70 -22.08 -33.96 -8.57
C ALA A 70 -20.87 -33.03 -8.37
N PRO A 71 -20.16 -33.11 -7.22
CA PRO A 71 -19.03 -32.23 -6.93
C PRO A 71 -17.95 -32.43 -7.99
N VAL A 72 -17.94 -31.53 -8.98
CA VAL A 72 -16.86 -31.44 -9.95
C VAL A 72 -15.63 -31.08 -9.12
N SER A 73 -14.70 -32.02 -9.01
CA SER A 73 -13.44 -31.78 -8.33
C SER A 73 -12.82 -30.52 -8.96
N PRO A 74 -12.51 -29.48 -8.17
CA PRO A 74 -11.96 -28.26 -8.73
C PRO A 74 -10.72 -28.65 -9.55
N PRO A 75 -10.59 -28.15 -10.78
CA PRO A 75 -9.40 -28.43 -11.58
C PRO A 75 -8.19 -28.12 -10.71
N ALA A 76 -7.26 -29.08 -10.60
CA ALA A 76 -6.05 -28.93 -9.81
C ALA A 76 -5.46 -27.57 -10.16
N ALA A 77 -5.46 -26.64 -9.18
CA ALA A 77 -5.00 -25.28 -9.38
C ALA A 77 -3.58 -25.38 -9.94
N SER A 78 -3.43 -25.09 -11.24
CA SER A 78 -2.13 -25.02 -11.86
C SER A 78 -1.37 -23.96 -11.09
N ALA A 79 -0.40 -24.41 -10.30
CA ALA A 79 0.47 -23.51 -9.56
C ALA A 79 1.18 -22.65 -10.60
N SER A 80 0.75 -21.40 -10.73
CA SER A 80 1.47 -20.42 -11.52
C SER A 80 2.93 -20.47 -11.09
N PRO A 81 3.89 -20.50 -12.03
CA PRO A 81 5.30 -20.58 -11.70
C PRO A 81 5.62 -19.43 -10.74
N ALA A 82 6.11 -19.76 -9.55
CA ALA A 82 6.48 -18.77 -8.56
C ALA A 82 7.45 -17.78 -9.20
N ALA A 83 7.15 -16.48 -9.11
CA ALA A 83 8.03 -15.45 -9.63
C ALA A 83 9.41 -15.64 -9.00
N THR A 84 10.38 -16.00 -9.85
CA THR A 84 11.75 -16.30 -9.42
C THR A 84 12.50 -14.99 -9.34
N LEU A 85 12.98 -14.66 -8.15
CA LEU A 85 13.67 -13.40 -7.90
C LEU A 85 15.14 -13.55 -8.28
N ASN A 86 15.61 -12.71 -9.21
CA ASN A 86 17.01 -12.72 -9.62
C ASN A 86 17.85 -11.86 -8.66
N GLY A 87 19.15 -12.17 -8.56
CA GLY A 87 20.08 -11.36 -7.76
C GLY A 87 20.00 -11.59 -6.25
N LEU A 88 19.40 -12.69 -5.80
CA LEU A 88 19.35 -13.05 -4.38
C LEU A 88 20.77 -13.12 -3.78
N PRO A 89 20.98 -12.56 -2.58
CA PRO A 89 22.20 -12.74 -1.81
C PRO A 89 22.52 -14.22 -1.58
N PRO A 90 23.82 -14.59 -1.51
CA PRO A 90 24.20 -15.95 -1.16
C PRO A 90 23.64 -16.33 0.21
N GLY A 91 23.08 -17.53 0.30
CA GLY A 91 22.49 -18.06 1.53
C GLY A 91 20.97 -17.86 1.64
N LEU A 92 20.36 -16.98 0.85
CA LEU A 92 18.90 -16.94 0.72
C LEU A 92 18.43 -18.02 -0.26
N ALA A 93 17.57 -18.91 0.22
CA ALA A 93 16.93 -19.95 -0.59
C ALA A 93 15.41 -19.77 -0.59
N PRO A 94 14.69 -20.27 -1.62
CA PRO A 94 13.24 -20.30 -1.61
C PRO A 94 12.72 -20.96 -0.34
N ALA A 95 11.85 -20.26 0.38
CA ALA A 95 11.15 -20.81 1.53
C ALA A 95 9.91 -21.55 1.02
N GLY A 96 9.74 -22.81 1.43
CA GLY A 96 8.66 -23.65 0.92
C GLY A 96 7.26 -23.13 1.28
N ASP A 97 7.09 -22.59 2.49
CA ASP A 97 5.82 -22.04 2.95
C ASP A 97 5.94 -20.54 3.27
N VAL A 98 5.35 -19.72 2.40
CA VAL A 98 5.29 -18.26 2.54
C VAL A 98 4.53 -17.86 3.81
N ALA A 99 3.47 -18.59 4.19
CA ALA A 99 2.68 -18.27 5.37
C ALA A 99 3.49 -18.45 6.65
N GLU A 100 4.32 -19.50 6.72
CA GLU A 100 5.25 -19.69 7.84
C GLU A 100 6.33 -18.60 7.89
N VAL A 101 6.81 -18.11 6.75
CA VAL A 101 7.76 -16.97 6.72
C VAL A 101 7.10 -15.71 7.27
N ILE A 102 5.88 -15.39 6.84
CA ILE A 102 5.11 -14.22 7.31
C ILE A 102 4.80 -14.35 8.81
N LYS A 103 4.41 -15.54 9.27
CA LYS A 103 4.13 -15.81 10.69
C LYS A 103 5.35 -15.57 11.57
N ARG A 104 6.55 -15.88 11.08
CA ARG A 104 7.83 -15.64 11.78
C ARG A 104 8.34 -14.21 11.69
N ALA A 105 7.76 -13.39 10.81
CA ALA A 105 8.11 -11.98 10.65
C ALA A 105 6.82 -11.14 10.50
N PRO A 106 6.13 -10.84 11.61
CA PRO A 106 4.83 -10.16 11.60
C PRO A 106 4.85 -8.80 10.90
N ALA A 107 6.00 -8.13 10.83
CA ALA A 107 6.17 -6.90 10.06
C ALA A 107 5.76 -7.09 8.58
N LEU A 108 5.97 -8.28 8.01
CA LEU A 108 5.59 -8.61 6.63
C LEU A 108 4.07 -8.62 6.38
N VAL A 109 3.24 -8.53 7.42
CA VAL A 109 1.78 -8.38 7.29
C VAL A 109 1.41 -7.08 6.57
N GLY A 110 2.29 -6.06 6.59
CA GLY A 110 2.09 -4.80 5.87
C GLY A 110 2.21 -4.89 4.35
N LEU A 111 2.55 -6.06 3.80
CA LEU A 111 2.58 -6.26 2.35
C LEU A 111 1.18 -6.17 1.73
N PRO A 112 1.05 -5.59 0.52
CA PRO A 112 -0.24 -5.48 -0.16
C PRO A 112 -0.99 -6.82 -0.22
N PRO A 113 -2.31 -6.83 0.01
CA PRO A 113 -3.11 -8.03 -0.20
C PRO A 113 -3.15 -8.38 -1.68
N GLY A 114 -3.32 -9.67 -1.97
CA GLY A 114 -3.34 -10.21 -3.33
C GLY A 114 -1.95 -10.48 -3.91
N GLY A 115 -1.93 -10.74 -5.22
CA GLY A 115 -0.73 -11.03 -5.99
C GLY A 115 -0.14 -12.42 -5.79
N THR A 116 0.87 -12.74 -6.60
CA THR A 116 1.68 -13.95 -6.42
C THR A 116 2.79 -13.66 -5.41
N ARG A 117 2.90 -14.51 -4.38
CA ARG A 117 3.89 -14.32 -3.31
C ARG A 117 4.98 -15.36 -3.38
N SER A 118 6.22 -14.91 -3.28
CA SER A 118 7.41 -15.75 -3.12
C SER A 118 8.14 -15.34 -1.84
N ALA A 119 8.60 -16.31 -1.06
CA ALA A 119 9.39 -16.05 0.13
C ALA A 119 10.76 -16.71 0.00
N TYR A 120 11.76 -16.05 0.55
CA TYR A 120 13.14 -16.53 0.61
C TYR A 120 13.62 -16.36 2.04
N ALA A 121 14.34 -17.37 2.54
CA ALA A 121 14.87 -17.35 3.90
C ALA A 121 16.30 -17.87 3.91
N ALA A 122 17.12 -17.26 4.77
CA ALA A 122 18.46 -17.74 5.03
C ALA A 122 18.43 -18.79 6.16
N ALA A 123 19.45 -19.65 6.19
CA ALA A 123 19.71 -20.45 7.38
C ALA A 123 19.92 -19.51 8.59
N ALA A 124 19.52 -19.97 9.78
CA ALA A 124 19.64 -19.18 11.00
C ALA A 124 21.09 -18.69 11.20
N GLY A 125 21.27 -17.38 11.43
CA GLY A 125 22.58 -16.76 11.70
C GLY A 125 23.22 -15.96 10.54
N GLY A 126 22.57 -15.83 9.37
CA GLY A 126 22.98 -14.87 8.33
C GLY A 126 22.71 -13.40 8.73
N GLY A 127 23.10 -12.40 7.95
CA GLY A 127 22.73 -10.99 8.21
C GLY A 127 21.24 -10.75 7.91
N VAL A 128 20.89 -10.70 6.63
CA VAL A 128 19.49 -10.68 6.16
C VAL A 128 18.86 -12.06 6.26
N TRP A 129 17.69 -12.15 6.89
CA TRP A 129 17.08 -13.44 7.20
C TRP A 129 15.95 -13.83 6.26
N ARG A 130 15.15 -12.85 5.81
CA ARG A 130 13.95 -13.13 5.04
C ARG A 130 13.69 -12.05 4.01
N VAL A 131 13.27 -12.49 2.83
CA VAL A 131 12.77 -11.64 1.75
C VAL A 131 11.42 -12.17 1.34
N VAL A 132 10.41 -11.30 1.24
CA VAL A 132 9.13 -11.66 0.63
C VAL A 132 8.88 -10.73 -0.55
N MET A 133 8.54 -11.33 -1.68
CA MET A 133 8.13 -10.66 -2.91
C MET A 133 6.64 -10.86 -3.11
N VAL A 134 5.94 -9.80 -3.47
CA VAL A 134 4.56 -9.83 -3.95
C VAL A 134 4.54 -9.21 -5.35
N VAL A 135 4.06 -9.96 -6.33
CA VAL A 135 3.92 -9.51 -7.72
C VAL A 135 2.46 -9.26 -8.03
N ASP A 136 2.16 -8.15 -8.71
CA ASP A 136 0.82 -7.71 -9.08
C ASP A 136 -0.14 -7.62 -7.87
N GLY A 137 0.40 -7.14 -6.75
CA GLY A 137 -0.36 -6.86 -5.53
C GLY A 137 -1.20 -5.59 -5.65
N GLY A 138 -2.11 -5.39 -4.69
CA GLY A 138 -2.94 -4.19 -4.64
C GLY A 138 -2.15 -2.89 -4.45
N VAL A 139 -2.83 -1.75 -4.65
CA VAL A 139 -2.24 -0.39 -4.53
C VAL A 139 -2.15 0.10 -3.07
N ALA A 140 -2.12 -0.80 -2.09
CA ALA A 140 -1.99 -0.41 -0.70
C ALA A 140 -0.66 0.34 -0.45
N GLY A 141 -0.69 1.32 0.45
CA GLY A 141 0.51 1.98 0.96
C GLY A 141 1.40 1.01 1.72
N LEU A 142 2.69 1.35 1.83
CA LEU A 142 3.64 0.60 2.64
C LEU A 142 3.63 1.13 4.08
N PRO A 143 3.85 0.27 5.09
CA PRO A 143 3.99 0.72 6.47
C PRO A 143 5.30 1.49 6.68
N GLY A 144 5.36 2.23 7.80
CA GLY A 144 6.59 2.87 8.27
C GLY A 144 6.87 4.26 7.67
N GLY A 145 8.07 4.76 7.95
CA GLY A 145 8.56 6.05 7.47
C GLY A 145 9.10 5.96 6.05
N VAL A 146 8.87 7.01 5.24
CA VAL A 146 9.41 7.11 3.87
C VAL A 146 10.91 7.37 3.92
N LEU A 147 11.66 6.69 3.05
CA LEU A 147 13.09 6.88 2.86
C LEU A 147 13.35 7.46 1.47
N ASP A 148 14.45 8.22 1.36
CA ASP A 148 14.93 8.69 0.06
C ASP A 148 15.39 7.50 -0.79
N VAL A 149 14.97 7.48 -2.05
CA VAL A 149 15.38 6.45 -3.01
C VAL A 149 16.48 7.02 -3.90
N PRO A 150 17.63 6.34 -4.02
CA PRO A 150 18.65 6.73 -4.98
C PRO A 150 18.08 6.73 -6.42
N SER A 151 18.39 7.78 -7.18
CA SER A 151 17.82 7.97 -8.52
C SER A 151 18.29 6.94 -9.55
N ASP A 152 19.36 6.21 -9.26
CA ASP A 152 19.95 5.15 -10.08
C ASP A 152 19.27 3.79 -9.91
N TRP A 153 18.36 3.61 -8.93
CA TRP A 153 17.66 2.33 -8.72
C TRP A 153 16.63 1.99 -9.81
N ALA A 154 16.11 2.99 -10.54
CA ALA A 154 15.16 2.78 -11.64
C ALA A 154 15.55 3.61 -12.90
N PRO A 155 16.55 3.16 -13.66
CA PRO A 155 16.97 3.83 -14.88
C PRO A 155 15.94 3.70 -16.02
N ASP A 156 14.98 2.78 -15.91
CA ASP A 156 13.94 2.48 -16.91
C ASP A 156 12.69 3.40 -16.81
N GLY A 157 12.70 4.35 -15.86
CA GLY A 157 11.55 5.21 -15.58
C GLY A 157 10.52 4.59 -14.64
N SER A 158 10.81 3.44 -14.02
CA SER A 158 10.00 2.90 -12.92
C SER A 158 9.98 3.88 -11.74
N GLN A 159 8.83 3.95 -11.06
CA GLN A 159 8.70 4.72 -9.82
C GLN A 159 8.90 3.80 -8.63
N LEU A 160 9.66 4.24 -7.64
CA LEU A 160 9.87 3.49 -6.40
C LEU A 160 9.32 4.24 -5.19
N LEU A 161 8.77 3.48 -4.26
CA LEU A 161 8.48 3.92 -2.90
C LEU A 161 9.24 3.02 -1.94
N LEU A 162 10.16 3.60 -1.17
CA LEU A 162 10.93 2.91 -0.14
C LEU A 162 10.45 3.37 1.23
N THR A 163 10.15 2.43 2.11
CA THR A 163 9.76 2.71 3.50
C THR A 163 10.48 1.79 4.47
N ARG A 164 10.54 2.20 5.74
CA ARG A 164 11.08 1.39 6.83
C ARG A 164 10.15 1.40 8.03
N ASP A 165 9.87 0.21 8.54
CA ASP A 165 9.10 -0.02 9.76
C ASP A 165 9.89 -0.96 10.68
N GLY A 166 10.51 -0.39 11.71
CA GLY A 166 11.40 -1.11 12.62
C GLY A 166 12.55 -1.80 11.88
N GLU A 167 12.63 -3.13 12.01
CA GLU A 167 13.66 -3.98 11.42
C GLU A 167 13.34 -4.46 9.99
N THR A 168 12.31 -3.90 9.36
CA THR A 168 11.90 -4.29 8.01
C THR A 168 11.94 -3.09 7.08
N THR A 169 12.59 -3.28 5.94
CA THR A 169 12.62 -2.29 4.86
C THR A 169 11.77 -2.81 3.69
N TYR A 170 10.90 -1.95 3.17
CA TYR A 170 9.96 -2.28 2.10
C TYR A 170 10.28 -1.42 0.88
N VAL A 171 10.25 -2.00 -0.30
CA VAL A 171 10.21 -1.24 -1.55
C VAL A 171 9.02 -1.68 -2.38
N LYS A 172 8.34 -0.72 -2.98
CA LYS A 172 7.31 -0.95 -3.99
C LYS A 172 7.74 -0.28 -5.27
N VAL A 173 7.67 -1.04 -6.35
CA VAL A 173 8.10 -0.64 -7.68
C VAL A 173 6.88 -0.62 -8.57
N TYR A 174 6.66 0.51 -9.25
CA TYR A 174 5.64 0.69 -10.28
C TYR A 174 6.34 0.84 -11.61
N ARG A 175 6.09 -0.10 -12.52
CA ARG A 175 6.65 -0.08 -13.86
C ARG A 175 5.76 0.72 -14.82
N PRO A 176 6.35 1.28 -15.91
CA PRO A 176 5.58 1.98 -16.94
C PRO A 176 4.56 1.10 -17.69
N ASP A 177 4.75 -0.22 -17.70
CA ASP A 177 3.86 -1.21 -18.32
C ASP A 177 2.58 -1.49 -17.49
N GLY A 178 2.48 -0.93 -16.28
CA GLY A 178 1.36 -1.12 -15.36
C GLY A 178 1.56 -2.27 -14.37
N HIS A 179 2.62 -3.07 -14.51
CA HIS A 179 2.98 -4.08 -13.53
C HIS A 179 3.61 -3.45 -12.29
N ASN A 180 3.42 -4.11 -11.15
CA ASN A 180 4.04 -3.67 -9.90
C ASN A 180 4.51 -4.87 -9.08
N PHE A 181 5.55 -4.65 -8.29
CA PHE A 181 5.94 -5.62 -7.28
C PHE A 181 6.36 -4.91 -6.00
N CYS A 182 6.22 -5.61 -4.89
CA CYS A 182 6.65 -5.17 -3.58
C CYS A 182 7.64 -6.20 -3.01
N LEU A 183 8.76 -5.71 -2.48
CA LEU A 183 9.71 -6.51 -1.72
C LEU A 183 9.71 -6.01 -0.28
N ALA A 184 9.77 -6.94 0.65
CA ALA A 184 10.05 -6.67 2.05
C ALA A 184 11.26 -7.49 2.48
N VAL A 185 12.24 -6.84 3.11
CA VAL A 185 13.48 -7.44 3.59
C VAL A 185 13.56 -7.20 5.09
N THR A 186 13.80 -8.27 5.85
CA THR A 186 13.88 -8.22 7.32
C THR A 186 15.07 -9.01 7.86
N GLY A 187 15.59 -8.55 9.00
CA GLY A 187 16.80 -9.05 9.65
C GLY A 187 18.06 -8.30 9.20
N GLY A 188 19.10 -8.36 10.02
CA GLY A 188 20.37 -7.68 9.76
C GLY A 188 20.31 -6.16 9.94
N PRO A 189 21.46 -5.48 9.83
CA PRO A 189 21.53 -4.03 9.91
C PRO A 189 20.83 -3.37 8.72
N ALA A 190 20.36 -2.13 8.93
CA ALA A 190 19.61 -1.34 7.97
C ALA A 190 20.32 -1.17 6.61
N GLU A 191 21.65 -1.04 6.65
CA GLU A 191 22.51 -0.85 5.49
C GLU A 191 22.56 -2.11 4.63
N GLU A 192 22.64 -3.29 5.25
CA GLU A 192 22.59 -4.56 4.54
C GLU A 192 21.22 -4.78 3.88
N GLN A 193 20.13 -4.44 4.57
CA GLN A 193 18.79 -4.54 3.99
C GLN A 193 18.64 -3.66 2.74
N LEU A 194 19.16 -2.44 2.79
CA LEU A 194 19.15 -1.52 1.64
C LEU A 194 20.00 -2.05 0.50
N ALA A 195 21.20 -2.57 0.76
CA ALA A 195 22.06 -3.16 -0.26
C ALA A 195 21.41 -4.38 -0.92
N VAL A 196 20.67 -5.20 -0.15
CA VAL A 196 19.89 -6.32 -0.70
C VAL A 196 18.75 -5.80 -1.57
N LEU A 197 17.98 -4.81 -1.10
CA LEU A 197 16.90 -4.22 -1.88
C LEU A 197 17.40 -3.59 -3.18
N GLU A 198 18.46 -2.79 -3.13
CA GLU A 198 19.11 -2.20 -4.30
C GLU A 198 19.42 -3.27 -5.35
N ARG A 199 20.12 -4.33 -4.93
CA ARG A 199 20.51 -5.42 -5.81
C ARG A 199 19.30 -6.12 -6.43
N LEU A 200 18.28 -6.41 -5.62
CA LEU A 200 17.07 -7.08 -6.09
C LEU A 200 16.25 -6.21 -7.04
N VAL A 201 16.11 -4.92 -6.73
CA VAL A 201 15.41 -3.94 -7.55
C VAL A 201 16.11 -3.76 -8.89
N THR A 202 17.40 -3.40 -8.89
CA THR A 202 18.18 -3.17 -10.11
C THR A 202 18.24 -4.39 -11.02
N THR A 203 18.39 -5.60 -10.45
CA THR A 203 18.45 -6.85 -11.23
C THR A 203 17.11 -7.24 -11.85
N ASN A 204 15.99 -6.94 -11.18
CA ASN A 204 14.68 -7.40 -11.66
C ASN A 204 13.97 -6.34 -12.51
N ILE A 205 14.23 -5.04 -12.34
CA ILE A 205 13.60 -3.96 -13.13
C ILE A 205 14.13 -3.90 -14.57
N THR A 206 15.41 -4.18 -14.81
CA THR A 206 16.06 -4.02 -16.13
C THR A 206 15.70 -5.07 -17.18
N ARG A 207 14.66 -5.87 -16.96
CA ARG A 207 14.13 -6.89 -17.87
C ARG A 207 12.66 -6.64 -18.17
#